data_AF-A0ABD1SQM6-F1
#
_entry.id   AF-A0ABD1SQM6-F1
#
_cell.length_a   1.000
_cell.length_b   1.000
_cell.length_c   1.000
_cell.angle_alpha   90.00
_cell.angle_beta   90.00
_cell.angle_gamma   90.00
#
_symmetry.space_group_name_H-M   'P 1'
#
loop_
_entity.id
_entity.type
_entity.pdbx_description
1 polymer ?
#
loop_
_entity_poly.entity_id
_entity_poly.type
_entity_poly.pdbx_seq_one_letter_code
_entity_poly.pdbx_strand_id
1 'polypeptide(L)'
;MAVNNWVMILALALAFAGAVDFGFSYDRPPRRKSLSKPFLKDLYEHDSTSPQQVHISLSGNNKMRISWITSDPTPAIVKYGSSPGDYKFSANGTTKMYQYLEYNSGEIHDVVIGPLHPDTVYYYICGTNYSPEFTFKTPPPRFPIKFAISGTNK
;
A
#
# COMPACT_ATOMS: atom_id res chain seq x y z
N MET A 1 -37.79 31.78 -39.44
CA MET A 1 -37.66 32.06 -37.99
C MET A 1 -36.19 32.25 -37.67
N ALA A 2 -35.74 33.49 -37.49
CA ALA A 2 -34.35 33.78 -37.14
C ALA A 2 -34.16 33.53 -35.64
N VAL A 3 -33.28 32.60 -35.28
CA VAL A 3 -32.93 32.38 -33.87
C VAL A 3 -32.22 33.63 -33.37
N ASN A 4 -32.77 34.24 -32.33
CA ASN A 4 -32.30 35.51 -31.79
C ASN A 4 -30.87 35.34 -31.26
N ASN A 5 -29.91 36.12 -31.77
CA ASN A 5 -28.47 35.94 -31.56
C ASN A 5 -28.08 35.93 -30.08
N TRP A 6 -28.85 36.64 -29.25
CA TRP A 6 -28.70 36.69 -27.80
C TRP A 6 -28.97 35.34 -27.11
N VAL A 7 -29.90 34.54 -27.62
CA VAL A 7 -30.23 33.22 -27.06
C VAL A 7 -29.11 32.21 -27.35
N MET A 8 -28.49 32.30 -28.54
CA MET A 8 -27.29 31.53 -28.88
C MET A 8 -26.10 31.89 -27.98
N ILE A 9 -25.86 33.18 -27.73
CA ILE A 9 -24.77 33.64 -26.86
C ILE A 9 -24.98 33.16 -25.41
N LEU A 10 -26.21 33.24 -24.89
CA LEU A 10 -26.52 32.76 -23.54
C LEU A 10 -26.37 31.25 -23.40
N ALA A 11 -26.83 30.49 -24.40
CA ALA A 11 -26.67 29.04 -24.43
C ALA A 11 -25.18 28.63 -24.50
N LEU A 12 -24.36 29.37 -25.25
CA LEU A 12 -22.93 29.15 -25.33
C LEU A 12 -22.23 29.44 -23.99
N ALA A 13 -22.60 30.55 -23.32
CA ALA A 13 -22.04 30.90 -22.01
C ALA A 13 -22.37 29.86 -20.92
N LEU A 14 -23.60 29.32 -20.92
CA LEU A 14 -24.02 28.26 -20.00
C LEU A 14 -23.31 26.92 -20.27
N ALA A 15 -23.02 26.60 -21.53
CA ALA A 15 -22.27 25.41 -21.90
C ALA A 15 -20.80 25.48 -21.41
N PHE A 16 -20.19 26.66 -21.38
CA PHE A 16 -18.83 26.85 -20.86
C PHE A 16 -18.78 26.93 -19.32
N ALA A 17 -19.84 27.37 -18.64
CA ALA A 17 -19.90 27.41 -17.18
C ALA A 17 -19.88 26.01 -16.53
N GLY A 18 -20.36 24.98 -17.23
CA GLY A 18 -20.35 23.59 -16.75
C GLY A 18 -19.01 22.85 -16.90
N ALA A 19 -18.02 23.44 -17.57
CA ALA A 19 -16.74 22.81 -17.89
C ALA A 19 -15.57 23.27 -17.01
N VAL A 20 -15.85 23.83 -15.83
CA VAL A 20 -14.81 24.20 -14.87
C VAL A 20 -14.56 23.01 -13.95
N ASP A 21 -13.70 22.10 -14.42
CA ASP A 21 -13.19 21.00 -13.61
C ASP A 21 -12.29 21.60 -12.52
N PHE A 22 -12.82 21.73 -11.30
CA PHE A 22 -12.05 22.19 -10.14
C PHE A 22 -11.07 21.10 -9.74
N GLY A 23 -9.95 21.03 -10.46
CA GLY A 23 -8.78 20.27 -10.05
C GLY A 23 -8.30 20.81 -8.71
N PHE A 24 -8.61 20.12 -7.62
CA PHE A 24 -8.01 20.41 -6.33
C PHE A 24 -6.50 20.23 -6.46
N SER A 25 -5.76 21.35 -6.49
CA SER A 25 -4.31 21.33 -6.43
C SER A 25 -3.89 20.63 -5.14
N TYR A 26 -3.07 19.60 -5.25
CA TYR A 26 -2.50 18.95 -4.08
C TYR A 26 -1.48 19.90 -3.44
N ASP A 27 -1.87 20.52 -2.32
CA ASP A 27 -0.93 21.30 -1.51
C ASP A 27 -0.05 20.33 -0.71
N ARG A 28 1.25 20.33 -1.01
CA ARG A 28 2.19 19.39 -0.42
C ARG A 28 2.45 19.82 1.02
N PRO A 29 2.22 18.95 2.02
CA PRO A 29 2.55 19.27 3.40
C PRO A 29 4.06 19.54 3.53
N PRO A 30 4.46 20.46 4.43
CA PRO A 30 5.87 20.80 4.65
C PRO A 30 6.74 19.59 4.94
N ARG A 31 8.03 19.69 4.58
CA ARG A 31 9.02 18.64 4.85
C ARG A 31 9.04 18.31 6.35
N ARG A 32 8.81 17.04 6.69
CA ARG A 32 8.96 16.54 8.07
C ARG A 32 10.41 16.67 8.55
N LYS A 33 10.59 16.89 9.87
CA LYS A 33 11.93 16.96 10.49
C LYS A 33 12.71 15.68 10.19
N SER A 34 14.01 15.81 9.95
CA SER A 34 14.90 14.66 9.78
C SER A 34 14.97 13.88 11.08
N LEU A 35 14.61 12.59 11.05
CA LEU A 35 14.78 11.68 12.17
C LEU A 35 16.16 11.04 12.05
N SER A 36 17.16 11.58 12.76
CA SER A 36 18.44 10.91 12.95
C SER A 36 18.35 10.04 14.21
N LYS A 37 17.86 8.82 14.07
CA LYS A 37 17.99 7.81 15.14
C LYS A 37 19.32 7.07 14.93
N PRO A 38 20.12 6.83 15.99
CA PRO A 38 21.27 5.95 15.89
C PRO A 38 20.78 4.54 15.55
N PHE A 39 21.05 4.10 14.32
CA PHE A 39 20.65 2.81 13.74
C PHE A 39 20.95 1.60 14.64
N LEU A 40 22.00 1.71 15.47
CA LEU A 40 22.49 0.61 16.32
C LEU A 40 21.60 0.26 17.51
N LYS A 41 20.75 1.17 18.02
CA LYS A 41 19.88 0.85 19.16
C LYS A 41 18.72 -0.06 18.78
N ASP A 42 18.15 0.14 17.60
CA ASP A 42 17.01 -0.64 17.11
C ASP A 42 17.45 -2.09 16.72
N LEU A 43 18.74 -2.31 16.43
CA LEU A 43 19.29 -3.63 16.10
C LEU A 43 19.42 -4.57 17.30
N TYR A 44 19.55 -4.06 18.53
CA TYR A 44 19.74 -4.88 19.73
C TYR A 44 18.43 -5.28 20.40
N GLU A 45 17.32 -4.64 20.04
CA GLU A 45 16.02 -4.82 20.70
C GLU A 45 15.04 -5.66 19.86
N HIS A 46 15.41 -6.01 18.63
CA HIS A 46 14.55 -6.74 17.71
C HIS A 46 14.88 -8.24 17.72
N ASP A 47 13.89 -9.04 18.11
CA ASP A 47 13.92 -10.50 17.98
C ASP A 47 14.22 -10.87 16.52
N SER A 48 15.17 -11.79 16.32
CA SER A 48 15.64 -12.24 15.00
C SER A 48 14.53 -12.85 14.14
N THR A 49 13.44 -13.30 14.76
CA THR A 49 12.24 -13.83 14.11
C THR A 49 11.18 -12.77 13.82
N SER A 50 11.36 -11.54 14.28
CA SER A 50 10.41 -10.46 14.06
C SER A 50 10.45 -9.94 12.62
N PRO A 51 9.28 -9.73 11.97
CA PRO A 51 9.22 -9.22 10.61
C PRO A 51 9.77 -7.80 10.48
N GLN A 52 10.73 -7.63 9.58
CA GLN A 52 11.30 -6.36 9.20
C GLN A 52 10.99 -6.04 7.75
N GLN A 53 11.10 -4.75 7.39
CA GLN A 53 10.92 -4.27 6.02
C GLN A 53 9.60 -4.75 5.38
N VAL A 54 8.53 -4.81 6.18
CA VAL A 54 7.21 -5.25 5.71
C VAL A 54 6.72 -4.30 4.61
N HIS A 55 6.38 -4.86 3.46
CA HIS A 55 5.85 -4.10 2.33
C HIS A 55 4.82 -4.93 1.55
N ILE A 56 3.94 -4.22 0.85
CA ILE A 56 2.82 -4.85 0.13
C ILE A 56 2.74 -4.34 -1.31
N SER A 57 2.20 -5.18 -2.19
CA SER A 57 1.94 -4.82 -3.59
C SER A 57 0.67 -5.50 -4.12
N LEU A 58 0.07 -4.91 -5.15
CA LEU A 58 -1.03 -5.55 -5.88
C LEU A 58 -0.51 -6.78 -6.62
N SER A 59 -1.22 -7.91 -6.53
CA SER A 59 -0.80 -9.19 -7.11
C SER A 59 -1.89 -9.83 -7.97
N GLY A 60 -2.45 -9.03 -8.89
CA GLY A 60 -3.54 -9.43 -9.78
C GLY A 60 -4.91 -9.08 -9.21
N ASN A 61 -5.96 -9.58 -9.85
CA ASN A 61 -7.33 -9.21 -9.51
C ASN A 61 -7.67 -9.62 -8.08
N ASN A 62 -8.09 -8.66 -7.25
CA ASN A 62 -8.49 -8.86 -5.86
C ASN A 62 -7.44 -9.59 -4.99
N LYS A 63 -6.15 -9.44 -5.28
CA LYS A 63 -5.08 -10.10 -4.53
C LYS A 63 -4.00 -9.11 -4.11
N MET A 64 -3.46 -9.34 -2.92
CA MET A 64 -2.33 -8.57 -2.38
C MET A 64 -1.18 -9.50 -2.06
N ARG A 65 0.02 -9.08 -2.42
CA ARG A 65 1.28 -9.70 -2.01
C ARG A 65 1.81 -8.96 -0.80
N ILE A 66 2.19 -9.72 0.22
CA ILE A 66 2.77 -9.24 1.47
C ILE A 66 4.16 -9.88 1.57
N SER A 67 5.16 -9.04 1.77
CA SER A 67 6.56 -9.45 1.80
C SER A 67 7.26 -8.84 3.01
N TRP A 68 8.14 -9.61 3.65
CA TRP A 68 8.91 -9.18 4.81
C TRP A 68 10.24 -9.95 4.89
N ILE A 69 11.13 -9.50 5.76
CA ILE A 69 12.42 -10.15 6.01
C ILE A 69 12.54 -10.55 7.48
N THR A 70 13.09 -11.73 7.77
CA THR A 70 13.53 -12.13 9.11
C THR A 70 15.03 -12.47 9.09
N SER A 71 15.71 -12.33 10.23
CA SER A 71 17.11 -12.75 10.36
C SER A 71 17.21 -14.26 10.53
N ASP A 72 16.34 -14.84 11.35
CA ASP A 72 16.27 -16.28 11.60
C ASP A 72 15.12 -16.94 10.82
N PRO A 73 15.18 -18.27 10.62
CA PRO A 73 14.16 -19.00 9.90
C PRO A 73 12.77 -18.88 10.51
N THR A 74 11.78 -18.50 9.70
CA THR A 74 10.37 -18.45 10.12
C THR A 74 9.42 -18.95 9.03
N PRO A 75 8.21 -19.42 9.38
CA PRO A 75 7.22 -19.76 8.38
C PRO A 75 6.76 -18.54 7.57
N ALA A 76 6.72 -18.65 6.24
CA ALA A 76 6.07 -17.67 5.36
C ALA A 76 4.54 -17.78 5.44
N ILE A 77 3.96 -17.26 6.52
CA ILE A 77 2.52 -17.30 6.79
C ILE A 77 2.00 -15.89 7.02
N VAL A 78 0.83 -15.59 6.44
CA VAL A 78 0.05 -14.38 6.75
C VAL A 78 -1.30 -14.81 7.28
N LYS A 79 -1.70 -14.26 8.43
CA LYS A 79 -3.08 -14.34 8.93
C LYS A 79 -3.75 -12.99 8.75
N TYR A 80 -4.98 -12.98 8.27
CA TYR A 80 -5.69 -11.75 7.92
C TYR A 80 -7.20 -11.84 8.15
N GLY A 81 -7.82 -10.67 8.31
CA GLY A 81 -9.26 -10.53 8.48
C GLY A 81 -9.72 -9.09 8.30
N SER A 82 -11.03 -8.84 8.41
CA SER A 82 -11.63 -7.52 8.22
C SER A 82 -11.86 -6.75 9.52
N SER A 83 -11.44 -7.31 10.66
CA SER A 83 -11.54 -6.66 11.97
C SER A 83 -10.20 -6.74 12.69
N PRO A 84 -9.80 -5.72 13.47
CA PRO A 84 -8.56 -5.73 14.24
C PRO A 84 -8.51 -6.94 15.19
N GLY A 85 -7.38 -7.63 15.23
CA GLY A 85 -7.13 -8.80 16.08
C GLY A 85 -7.90 -10.07 15.72
N ASP A 86 -8.77 -10.06 14.72
CA ASP A 86 -9.56 -11.21 14.28
C ASP A 86 -9.15 -11.68 12.88
N TYR A 87 -8.25 -12.66 12.84
CA TYR A 87 -7.65 -13.17 11.61
C TYR A 87 -8.28 -14.50 11.17
N LYS A 88 -9.47 -14.42 10.57
CA LYS A 88 -10.24 -15.61 10.13
C LYS A 88 -9.60 -16.38 8.98
N PHE A 89 -8.72 -15.74 8.22
CA PHE A 89 -8.08 -16.32 7.05
C PHE A 89 -6.57 -16.43 7.24
N SER A 90 -5.97 -17.42 6.59
CA SER A 90 -4.52 -17.61 6.56
C SER A 90 -4.08 -17.98 5.16
N ALA A 91 -2.87 -17.58 4.77
CA ALA A 91 -2.23 -17.98 3.53
C ALA A 91 -0.76 -18.32 3.80
N ASN A 92 -0.26 -19.34 3.11
CA ASN A 92 1.14 -19.70 3.09
C ASN A 92 1.80 -19.14 1.83
N GLY A 93 3.10 -18.92 1.90
CA GLY A 93 3.89 -18.45 0.77
C GLY A 93 5.24 -19.12 0.68
N THR A 94 6.21 -18.38 0.16
CA THR A 94 7.55 -18.88 -0.11
C THR A 94 8.59 -18.04 0.60
N THR A 95 9.67 -18.69 1.00
CA THR A 95 10.84 -18.04 1.60
C THR A 95 12.03 -18.18 0.66
N LYS A 96 12.80 -17.11 0.50
CA LYS A 96 14.01 -17.06 -0.33
C LYS A 96 15.09 -16.28 0.38
N MET A 97 16.34 -16.51 0.01
CA MET A 97 17.48 -15.69 0.41
C MET A 97 18.34 -15.43 -0.82
N TYR A 98 19.14 -14.39 -0.79
CA TYR A 98 20.16 -14.14 -1.80
C TYR A 98 21.50 -13.85 -1.15
N GLN A 99 22.56 -14.10 -1.92
CA GLN A 99 23.92 -13.75 -1.57
C GLN A 99 24.47 -12.80 -2.62
N TYR A 100 25.18 -11.77 -2.17
CA TYR A 100 25.90 -10.83 -3.02
C TYR A 100 27.28 -10.55 -2.44
N LEU A 101 28.33 -11.08 -3.09
CA LEU A 101 29.69 -11.08 -2.57
C LEU A 101 29.74 -11.72 -1.16
N GLU A 102 30.21 -10.97 -0.17
CA GLU A 102 30.29 -11.39 1.23
C GLU A 102 28.98 -11.15 2.01
N TYR A 103 27.99 -10.51 1.39
CA TYR A 103 26.70 -10.23 2.02
C TYR A 103 25.72 -11.39 1.80
N ASN A 104 25.13 -11.85 2.90
CA ASN A 104 23.96 -12.73 2.89
C ASN A 104 22.73 -11.95 3.35
N SER A 105 21.64 -12.04 2.60
CA SER A 105 20.36 -11.50 3.06
C SER A 105 19.81 -12.31 4.23
N GLY A 106 18.90 -11.70 5.00
CA GLY A 106 17.94 -12.48 5.80
C GLY A 106 17.00 -13.30 4.92
N GLU A 107 16.09 -14.03 5.55
CA GLU A 107 15.03 -14.75 4.87
C GLU A 107 13.94 -13.79 4.39
N ILE A 108 13.72 -13.77 3.09
CA ILE A 108 12.71 -12.97 2.41
C ILE A 108 11.47 -13.83 2.21
N HIS A 109 10.40 -13.47 2.88
CA HIS A 109 9.12 -14.14 2.81
C HIS A 109 8.20 -13.42 1.85
N ASP A 110 7.42 -14.20 1.10
CA ASP A 110 6.50 -13.70 0.11
C ASP A 110 5.20 -14.50 0.13
N VAL A 111 4.08 -13.84 0.47
CA VAL A 111 2.76 -14.46 0.58
C VAL A 111 1.74 -13.68 -0.24
N VAL A 112 0.93 -14.37 -1.04
CA VAL A 112 -0.20 -13.78 -1.76
C VAL A 112 -1.51 -14.15 -1.07
N ILE A 113 -2.28 -13.14 -0.65
CA ILE A 113 -3.60 -13.29 -0.05
C ILE A 113 -4.72 -12.93 -1.04
N GLY A 114 -5.88 -13.53 -0.84
CA GLY A 114 -7.10 -13.29 -1.61
C GLY A 114 -7.74 -14.55 -2.19
N PRO A 115 -8.84 -14.41 -2.96
CA PRO A 115 -9.43 -13.15 -3.41
C PRO A 115 -10.00 -12.31 -2.26
N LEU A 116 -9.80 -10.99 -2.32
CA LEU A 116 -10.23 -10.00 -1.33
C LEU A 116 -11.41 -9.19 -1.86
N HIS A 117 -12.30 -8.79 -0.96
CA HIS A 117 -13.36 -7.83 -1.30
C HIS A 117 -12.76 -6.46 -1.63
N PRO A 118 -13.26 -5.77 -2.67
CA PRO A 118 -12.84 -4.41 -3.00
C PRO A 118 -13.32 -3.41 -1.94
N ASP A 119 -12.72 -2.22 -1.91
CA ASP A 119 -13.04 -1.13 -0.97
C ASP A 119 -13.07 -1.53 0.53
N THR A 120 -12.30 -2.55 0.91
CA THR A 120 -12.37 -3.17 2.24
C THR A 120 -11.04 -3.01 2.97
N VAL A 121 -11.09 -2.66 4.25
CA VAL A 121 -9.92 -2.63 5.13
C VAL A 121 -9.65 -4.03 5.64
N TYR A 122 -8.41 -4.50 5.49
CA TYR A 122 -7.92 -5.74 6.04
C TYR A 122 -6.85 -5.45 7.11
N TYR A 123 -6.86 -6.28 8.14
CA TYR A 123 -5.87 -6.35 9.20
C TYR A 123 -5.11 -7.65 9.04
N TYR A 124 -3.80 -7.62 9.22
CA TYR A 124 -2.98 -8.80 9.05
C TYR A 124 -1.76 -8.81 9.97
N ILE A 125 -1.30 -10.01 10.28
CA ILE A 125 0.01 -10.30 10.86
C ILE A 125 0.76 -11.24 9.93
N CYS A 126 2.08 -11.09 9.88
CA CYS A 126 2.97 -11.94 9.08
C CYS A 126 4.05 -12.59 9.96
N GLY A 127 4.50 -13.79 9.58
CA GLY A 127 5.52 -14.53 10.33
C GLY A 127 4.96 -15.15 11.61
N THR A 128 5.60 -14.88 12.75
CA THR A 128 5.21 -15.44 14.05
C THR A 128 4.02 -14.71 14.69
N ASN A 129 3.41 -15.30 15.71
CA ASN A 129 2.27 -14.68 16.41
C ASN A 129 2.66 -13.44 17.26
N TYR A 130 3.95 -13.11 17.35
CA TYR A 130 4.45 -11.93 18.07
C TYR A 130 4.64 -10.71 17.16
N SER A 131 4.27 -10.83 15.88
CA SER A 131 4.34 -9.76 14.88
C SER A 131 3.33 -8.64 15.18
N PRO A 132 3.70 -7.36 14.98
CA PRO A 132 2.74 -6.26 15.07
C PRO A 132 1.64 -6.41 14.02
N GLU A 133 0.45 -5.91 14.34
CA GLU A 133 -0.65 -5.86 13.37
C GLU A 133 -0.43 -4.73 12.36
N PHE A 134 -0.64 -5.06 11.09
CA PHE A 134 -0.63 -4.12 9.98
C PHE A 134 -2.02 -4.02 9.35
N THR A 135 -2.26 -2.94 8.60
CA THR A 135 -3.51 -2.76 7.88
C THR A 135 -3.29 -2.19 6.49
N PHE A 136 -4.17 -2.56 5.56
CA PHE A 136 -4.27 -1.95 4.24
C PHE A 136 -5.72 -1.92 3.78
N LYS A 137 -6.03 -1.05 2.80
CA LYS A 137 -7.34 -0.98 2.16
C LYS A 137 -7.22 -1.45 0.72
N THR A 138 -8.10 -2.37 0.30
CA THR A 138 -8.18 -2.77 -1.11
C THR A 138 -8.72 -1.63 -1.98
N PRO A 139 -8.32 -1.53 -3.26
CA PRO A 139 -8.84 -0.51 -4.16
C PRO A 139 -10.38 -0.57 -4.30
N PRO A 140 -11.05 0.56 -4.56
CA PRO A 140 -12.47 0.55 -4.87
C PRO A 140 -12.72 -0.16 -6.23
N PRO A 141 -13.90 -0.75 -6.44
CA PRO A 141 -14.21 -1.47 -7.67
C PRO A 141 -14.44 -0.54 -8.87
N ARG A 142 -14.56 0.78 -8.63
CA ARG A 142 -14.82 1.82 -9.62
C ARG A 142 -14.04 3.08 -9.25
N PHE A 143 -13.82 3.94 -10.24
CA PHE A 143 -13.25 5.28 -10.04
C PHE A 143 -14.15 6.17 -9.17
N PRO A 144 -13.59 7.17 -8.47
CA PRO A 144 -12.20 7.66 -8.58
C PRO A 144 -11.18 6.89 -7.72
N ILE A 145 -9.94 6.77 -8.23
CA ILE A 145 -8.77 6.23 -7.50
C ILE A 145 -7.68 7.29 -7.52
N LYS A 146 -7.00 7.49 -6.38
CA LYS A 146 -5.90 8.44 -6.25
C LYS A 146 -4.59 7.68 -6.16
N PHE A 147 -3.64 8.02 -7.03
CA PHE A 147 -2.29 7.47 -7.02
C PHE A 147 -1.30 8.54 -6.60
N ALA A 148 -0.37 8.18 -5.70
CA ALA A 148 0.83 8.97 -5.47
C ALA A 148 1.90 8.53 -6.47
N ILE A 149 2.46 9.47 -7.23
CA ILE A 149 3.54 9.20 -8.18
C ILE A 149 4.83 9.78 -7.59
N SER A 150 5.86 8.94 -7.49
CA SER A 150 7.18 9.32 -7.01
C SER A 150 8.25 8.70 -7.89
N GLY A 151 9.28 9.47 -8.19
CA GLY A 151 10.45 9.06 -8.94
C GLY A 151 11.55 10.08 -8.75
N THR A 152 12.79 9.69 -9.01
CA THR A 152 13.93 10.59 -9.05
C THR A 152 14.35 10.76 -10.50
N ASN A 153 14.48 12.01 -10.97
CA ASN A 153 15.19 12.28 -12.21
C ASN A 153 16.66 11.92 -11.96
N LYS A 154 17.20 11.00 -12.77
CA LYS A 154 18.64 10.75 -12.82
C LYS A 154 19.33 11.88 -13.55
#